data_AF-A0AAD5CA82-F1
#
_entry.id   AF-A0AAD5CA82-F1
#
_cell.length_a   1.000
_cell.length_b   1.000
_cell.length_c   1.000
_cell.angle_alpha   90.00
_cell.angle_beta   90.00
_cell.angle_gamma   90.00
#
_symmetry.space_group_name_H-M   'P 1'
#
loop_
_entity.id
_entity.type
_entity.pdbx_description
1 polymer ?
#
loop_
_entity_poly.entity_id
_entity_poly.type
_entity_poly.pdbx_seq_one_letter_code
_entity_poly.pdbx_strand_id
1 'polypeptide(L)' 'MSGSWTVKQNKDFEQALAVFDKDTPDRWHNVAKAVGGKTTEQVKRHYEMLVEDVKHIESGQGEELKAP' A
#
# COMPACT_ATOMS: atom_id res chain seq x y z
N MET A 1 4.11 -17.74 -0.69
CA MET A 1 2.78 -17.09 -0.67
C MET A 1 2.90 -15.80 0.11
N SER A 2 2.65 -14.65 -0.51
CA SER A 2 2.56 -13.38 0.22
C SER A 2 1.31 -13.44 1.09
N GLY A 3 1.47 -13.65 2.40
CA GLY A 3 0.32 -13.70 3.32
C GLY A 3 -0.52 -12.43 3.19
N SER A 4 -1.85 -12.60 3.15
CA SER A 4 -2.83 -11.53 2.98
C SER A 4 -2.55 -10.34 3.90
N TRP A 5 -2.82 -9.13 3.43
CA TRP A 5 -2.73 -7.92 4.24
C TRP A 5 -3.83 -7.92 5.29
N THR A 6 -3.45 -7.76 6.56
CA THR A 6 -4.44 -7.54 7.62
C THR A 6 -4.87 -6.06 7.62
N VAL A 7 -6.03 -5.77 8.22
CA VAL A 7 -6.51 -4.40 8.40
C VAL A 7 -5.47 -3.54 9.12
N LYS A 8 -4.81 -4.09 10.15
CA LYS A 8 -3.74 -3.39 10.87
C LYS A 8 -2.56 -3.07 9.95
N GLN A 9 -2.09 -4.04 9.17
CA GLN A 9 -0.96 -3.83 8.25
C GLN A 9 -1.29 -2.78 7.19
N ASN A 10 -2.51 -2.77 6.66
CA ASN A 10 -2.93 -1.76 5.69
C ASN A 10 -2.96 -0.36 6.31
N LYS A 11 -3.47 -0.24 7.54
CA LYS A 11 -3.46 1.03 8.27
C LYS A 11 -2.03 1.52 8.57
N ASP A 12 -1.15 0.64 9.02
CA ASP A 12 0.25 0.98 9.26
C ASP A 12 0.96 1.39 7.95
N PHE A 13 0.60 0.76 6.83
CA PHE A 13 1.10 1.10 5.50
C PHE A 13 0.67 2.50 5.06
N GLU A 14 -0.62 2.85 5.17
CA GLU A 14 -1.12 4.18 4.84
C GLU A 14 -0.46 5.27 5.70
N GLN A 15 -0.30 5.01 7.01
CA GLN A 15 0.41 5.92 7.91
C GLN A 15 1.89 6.06 7.52
N ALA A 16 2.56 4.96 7.17
CA ALA A 16 3.94 4.99 6.73
C ALA A 16 4.11 5.74 5.41
N LEU A 17 3.17 5.65 4.46
CA LEU A 17 3.21 6.43 3.22
C LEU A 17 3.06 7.94 3.46
N ALA A 18 2.34 8.35 4.51
CA ALA A 18 2.21 9.75 4.89
C ALA A 18 3.49 10.30 5.55
N VAL A 19 4.27 9.45 6.21
CA VAL A 19 5.54 9.83 6.85
C VAL A 19 6.72 9.78 5.86
N PHE A 20 6.76 8.74 5.03
CA PHE A 20 7.81 8.51 4.03
C PHE A 20 7.26 8.86 2.64
N ASP A 21 7.47 10.11 2.24
CA ASP A 21 7.05 10.62 0.95
C ASP A 21 7.90 10.06 -0.21
N LYS A 22 7.63 10.55 -1.44
CA LYS A 22 8.32 10.10 -2.67
C LYS A 22 9.81 10.46 -2.72
N ASP A 23 10.24 11.47 -1.96
CA ASP A 23 11.60 12.00 -1.98
C ASP A 23 12.45 11.38 -0.84
N THR A 24 11.83 10.61 0.04
CA THR A 24 12.47 9.86 1.11
C THR A 24 13.44 8.79 0.55
N PRO A 25 14.75 8.83 0.90
CA PRO A 25 15.68 7.77 0.56
C PRO A 25 15.25 6.43 1.17
N ASP A 26 15.43 5.34 0.43
CA ASP A 26 15.05 3.99 0.87
C ASP A 26 13.59 3.87 1.35
N ARG A 27 12.70 4.72 0.81
CA ARG A 27 11.26 4.80 1.17
C ARG A 27 10.64 3.43 1.45
N TRP A 28 10.78 2.50 0.51
CA TRP A 28 10.15 1.18 0.59
C TRP A 28 10.71 0.31 1.71
N HIS A 29 11.99 0.45 2.02
CA HIS A 29 12.61 -0.23 3.16
C HIS A 29 12.03 0.30 4.48
N ASN A 30 11.91 1.63 4.60
CA ASN A 30 11.34 2.27 5.77
C ASN A 30 9.86 1.91 5.97
N VAL A 31 9.07 1.89 4.89
CA VAL A 31 7.66 1.46 4.93
C VAL A 31 7.55 -0.01 5.34
N ALA A 32 8.34 -0.92 4.75
CA ALA A 32 8.32 -2.33 5.12
C ALA A 32 8.67 -2.56 6.60
N LYS A 33 9.65 -1.80 7.11
CA LYS A 33 10.01 -1.81 8.52
C LYS A 33 8.89 -1.31 9.43
N ALA A 34 8.17 -0.26 9.02
CA ALA A 34 7.06 0.31 9.79
C ALA A 34 5.83 -0.62 9.82
N VAL A 35 5.50 -1.26 8.70
CA VAL A 35 4.37 -2.20 8.57
C VAL A 35 4.62 -3.49 9.37
N GLY A 36 5.85 -4.01 9.30
CA GLY A 36 6.23 -5.27 9.94
C GLY A 36 5.62 -6.51 9.27
N GLY A 37 6.42 -7.57 9.12
CA GLY A 37 5.97 -8.83 8.53
C GLY A 37 5.62 -8.76 7.04
N LYS A 38 6.10 -7.71 6.35
CA LYS A 38 6.03 -7.54 4.89
C LYS A 38 7.42 -7.18 4.37
N THR A 39 7.77 -7.69 3.21
CA THR A 39 9.01 -7.38 2.49
C THR A 39 8.87 -6.08 1.70
N THR A 40 9.99 -5.50 1.28
CA THR A 40 10.03 -4.35 0.40
C THR A 40 9.26 -4.57 -0.90
N GLU A 41 9.34 -5.77 -1.47
CA GLU A 41 8.68 -6.14 -2.72
C GLU A 41 7.16 -6.21 -2.52
N GLN A 42 6.70 -6.77 -1.40
CA GLN A 42 5.28 -6.83 -1.07
C GLN A 42 4.68 -5.44 -0.86
N VAL A 43 5.42 -4.54 -0.22
CA VAL A 43 5.00 -3.15 0.00
C VAL A 43 4.92 -2.39 -1.33
N LYS A 44 5.93 -2.52 -2.21
CA LYS A 44 5.92 -1.88 -3.53
C LYS A 44 4.71 -2.33 -4.36
N ARG A 45 4.47 -3.65 -4.43
CA ARG A 45 3.32 -4.19 -5.16
C ARG A 45 1.98 -3.71 -4.60
N HIS A 46 1.86 -3.61 -3.28
CA HIS A 46 0.65 -3.09 -2.63
C HIS A 46 0.40 -1.62 -2.98
N TYR A 47 1.47 -0.82 -3.03
CA TYR A 47 1.39 0.56 -3.48
C TYR A 47 0.98 0.70 -4.95
N GLU A 48 1.54 -0.13 -5.84
CA GLU A 48 1.17 -0.12 -7.26
C GLU A 48 -0.33 -0.38 -7.46
N MET A 49 -0.89 -1.38 -6.77
CA MET A 49 -2.34 -1.67 -6.79
C MET A 49 -3.15 -0.48 -6.27
N LEU A 50 -2.75 0.14 -5.15
CA LEU A 50 -3.42 1.32 -4.62
C LEU A 50 -3.44 2.49 -5.63
N VAL A 51 -2.32 2.71 -6.32
CA VAL A 51 -2.22 3.76 -7.34
C VAL A 51 -3.12 3.45 -8.54
N GLU A 52 -3.19 2.18 -8.95
CA GLU A 52 -4.11 1.75 -10.00
C GLU A 52 -5.56 1.96 -9.59
N ASP A 53 -5.96 1.55 -8.39
CA ASP A 53 -7.32 1.74 -7.88
C ASP A 53 -7.73 3.22 -7.85
N VAL A 54 -6.86 4.11 -7.34
CA VAL A 54 -7.10 5.55 -7.33
C VAL A 54 -7.30 6.09 -8.75
N LYS A 55 -6.46 5.67 -9.72
CA LYS A 55 -6.60 6.09 -11.11
C LYS A 55 -7.92 5.63 -11.73
N HIS A 56 -8.39 4.42 -11.41
CA HIS A 56 -9.68 3.92 -11.90
C HIS A 56 -10.86 4.66 -11.28
N ILE A 57 -10.77 5.05 -10.00
CA ILE A 57 -11.79 5.89 -9.34
C ILE A 57 -11.83 7.28 -10.00
N GLU A 58 -10.67 7.91 -10.21
CA GLU A 58 -10.55 9.23 -10.81
C GLU A 58 -10.99 9.27 -12.29
N SER A 59 -10.82 8.17 -13.03
CA SER A 59 -11.29 8.04 -14.41
C SER A 59 -12.80 7.82 -14.55
N GLY A 60 -13.54 7.74 -13.43
CA GLY A 60 -14.98 7.47 -13.42
C GLY A 60 -15.34 6.01 -13.71
N GLN A 61 -14.39 5.08 -13.58
CA GLN A 61 -14.55 3.65 -13.86
C GLN A 61 -14.57 2.78 -12.59
N GLY A 62 -14.89 3.39 -11.44
CA GLY A 62 -14.90 2.68 -10.16
C GLY A 62 -15.93 1.55 -10.14
N GLU A 63 -15.49 0.32 -10.40
CA GLU A 63 -16.24 -0.86 -10.01
C GLU A 63 -16.27 -0.94 -8.49
N GLU A 64 -17.49 -0.90 -7.97
CA GLU A 64 -17.90 -1.31 -6.64
C GLU A 64 -17.42 -2.76 -6.38
N LEU A 65 -16.22 -2.93 -5.82
CA LEU A 65 -15.71 -4.24 -5.43
C LEU A 65 -15.57 -4.36 -3.90
N LYS A 66 -16.74 -4.57 -3.30
CA LYS A 66 -17.09 -5.70 -2.45
C LYS A 66 -16.39 -5.86 -1.09
N ALA A 67 -17.10 -5.38 -0.08
CA ALA A 67 -17.15 -5.96 1.25
C ALA A 67 -17.57 -7.45 1.23
N PRO A 68 -17.17 -8.25 2.22
CA PRO A 68 -18.09 -9.07 2.99
C PRO A 68 -18.79 -8.24 4.08
#